data_AF-X1Q7D1-F1
#
_entry.id   AF-X1Q7D1-F1
#
_cell.length_a   1.000
_cell.length_b   1.000
_cell.length_c   1.000
_cell.angle_alpha   90.00
_cell.angle_beta   90.00
_cell.angle_gamma   90.00
#
_symmetry.space_group_name_H-M   'P 1'
#
loop_
_entity.id
_entity.type
_entity.pdbx_description
1 polymer ?
#
loop_
_entity_poly.entity_id
_entity_poly.type
_entity_poly.pdbx_seq_one_letter_code
_entity_poly.pdbx_strand_id
1 'polypeptide(L)' 'MRKVSKDITGPVDKVTNVWLALGPRMIMASSEVLGTADNISIKVAESTKEELVKMGAAHEIRLVKMVGESGAGEQDG' A
#
# COMPACT_ATOMS: atom_id res chain seq x y z
N MET A 1 -6.82 30.74 -32.38
CA MET A 1 -7.20 30.15 -31.08
C MET A 1 -5.99 29.40 -30.51
N ARG A 2 -5.38 29.90 -29.43
CA ARG A 2 -4.37 29.12 -28.67
C ARG A 2 -5.12 28.16 -27.75
N LYS A 3 -4.96 26.85 -27.95
CA LYS A 3 -5.37 25.84 -26.97
C LYS A 3 -4.44 25.99 -25.77
N VAL A 4 -4.95 26.51 -24.66
CA VAL A 4 -4.26 26.47 -23.37
C VAL A 4 -4.46 25.04 -22.86
N SER A 5 -3.41 24.22 -22.93
CA SER A 5 -3.39 22.91 -22.27
C SER A 5 -3.59 23.15 -20.77
N LYS A 6 -4.64 22.55 -20.23
CA LYS A 6 -5.03 22.68 -18.82
C LYS A 6 -4.34 21.57 -18.02
N ASP A 7 -3.03 21.45 -18.19
CA ASP A 7 -2.22 20.48 -17.45
C ASP A 7 -1.54 21.21 -16.29
N ILE A 8 -2.36 21.66 -15.32
CA ILE A 8 -1.82 22.08 -14.03
C ILE A 8 -1.68 20.82 -13.19
N THR A 9 -0.63 20.04 -13.41
CA THR A 9 -0.08 19.20 -12.35
C THR A 9 0.85 20.08 -11.54
N GLY A 10 0.26 20.82 -10.59
CA GLY A 10 1.03 21.51 -9.56
C GLY A 10 1.94 20.52 -8.81
N PRO A 11 2.86 21.01 -7.97
CA PRO A 11 3.71 20.14 -7.17
C PRO A 11 2.83 19.17 -6.39
N VAL A 12 2.82 17.90 -6.79
CA VAL A 12 2.22 16.86 -5.97
C VAL A 12 3.13 16.79 -4.78
N ASP A 13 2.64 17.15 -3.59
CA ASP A 13 3.42 17.16 -2.35
C ASP A 13 3.92 15.73 -2.09
N LYS A 14 5.08 15.42 -2.65
CA LYS A 14 5.77 14.14 -2.54
C LYS A 14 6.37 14.02 -1.16
N VAL A 15 6.27 12.83 -0.60
CA VAL A 15 6.81 12.45 0.70
C VAL A 15 7.58 11.15 0.52
N THR A 16 8.73 11.05 1.18
CA THR A 16 9.62 9.89 1.09
C THR A 16 10.02 9.41 2.47
N ASN A 17 10.29 8.10 2.60
CA ASN A 17 10.76 7.44 3.82
C ASN A 17 9.91 7.73 5.07
N VAL A 18 8.59 7.65 4.93
CA VAL A 18 7.64 7.90 6.02
C VAL A 18 7.23 6.58 6.67
N TRP A 19 7.20 6.55 8.01
CA TRP A 19 6.53 5.50 8.76
C TRP A 19 5.06 5.86 8.96
N LEU A 20 4.17 4.99 8.51
CA LEU A 20 2.73 5.15 8.69
C LEU A 20 2.24 4.09 9.68
N ALA A 21 1.74 4.55 10.82
CA ALA A 21 1.03 3.70 11.78
C ALA A 21 -0.39 3.44 11.26
N LEU A 22 -0.73 2.16 11.15
CA LEU A 22 -2.05 1.67 10.81
C LEU A 22 -2.70 1.21 12.13
N GLY A 23 -3.94 1.66 12.36
CA GLY A 23 -4.79 1.07 13.41
C GLY A 23 -5.21 -0.37 13.07
N PRO A 24 -6.30 -0.88 13.65
CA PRO A 24 -6.78 -2.23 13.39
C PRO A 24 -7.11 -2.46 11.92
N ARG A 25 -6.61 -3.54 11.33
CA ARG A 25 -6.84 -3.95 9.93
C ARG A 25 -7.24 -5.41 9.81
N MET A 26 -8.02 -5.71 8.77
CA MET A 26 -8.29 -7.07 8.33
C MET A 26 -7.15 -7.56 7.43
N ILE A 27 -6.60 -8.73 7.73
CA ILE A 27 -5.54 -9.37 6.93
C ILE A 27 -6.20 -10.39 6.00
N MET A 28 -5.96 -10.22 4.70
CA MET A 28 -6.57 -11.07 3.68
C MET A 28 -5.50 -11.68 2.77
N ALA A 29 -5.71 -12.93 2.34
CA ALA A 29 -4.98 -13.56 1.25
C ALA A 29 -5.97 -13.91 0.14
N SER A 30 -5.78 -13.36 -1.06
CA SER A 30 -6.79 -13.45 -2.12
C SER A 30 -8.17 -12.93 -1.64
N SER A 31 -9.18 -13.80 -1.57
CA SER A 31 -10.52 -13.52 -1.05
C SER A 31 -10.76 -14.05 0.38
N GLU A 32 -9.77 -14.70 0.99
CA GLU A 32 -9.88 -15.29 2.32
C GLU A 32 -9.46 -14.30 3.41
N VAL A 33 -10.23 -14.24 4.49
CA VAL A 33 -9.90 -13.47 5.69
C VAL A 33 -9.08 -14.37 6.62
N LEU A 34 -7.83 -14.00 6.86
CA LEU A 34 -6.94 -14.73 7.78
C LEU A 34 -7.12 -14.30 9.23
N GLY A 35 -7.59 -13.06 9.44
CA GLY A 35 -7.84 -12.52 10.77
C GLY A 35 -7.76 -11.00 10.81
N THR A 36 -7.64 -10.46 12.01
CA THR A 36 -7.42 -9.04 12.27
C THR A 36 -6.09 -8.82 12.99
N ALA A 37 -5.46 -7.69 12.73
CA ALA A 37 -4.22 -7.29 13.38
C ALA A 37 -4.26 -5.78 13.66
N ASP A 38 -3.65 -5.37 14.78
CA ASP A 38 -3.53 -3.98 15.21
C ASP A 38 -2.05 -3.63 15.46
N ASN A 39 -1.75 -2.35 15.66
CA ASN A 39 -0.40 -1.82 15.86
C ASN A 39 0.56 -2.10 14.70
N ILE A 40 0.04 -2.11 13.47
CA ILE A 40 0.87 -2.34 12.28
C ILE A 40 1.51 -1.01 11.87
N SER A 41 2.80 -1.00 11.58
CA SER A 41 3.47 0.15 10.99
C SER A 41 4.15 -0.25 9.69
N ILE A 42 3.98 0.58 8.65
CA ILE A 42 4.60 0.35 7.34
C ILE A 42 5.56 1.47 6.98
N LYS A 43 6.65 1.11 6.30
CA LYS A 43 7.59 2.08 5.73
C LYS A 43 7.20 2.38 4.29
N VAL A 44 6.83 3.62 4.02
CA VAL A 44 6.48 4.11 2.68
C VAL A 44 7.71 4.77 2.07
N ALA A 45 8.21 4.21 0.97
CA ALA A 45 9.42 4.71 0.30
C ALA A 45 9.17 6.06 -0.38
N GLU A 46 8.10 6.17 -1.17
CA GLU A 46 7.63 7.39 -1.83
C GLU A 46 6.11 7.34 -1.99
N SER A 47 5.44 8.47 -1.79
CA SER A 47 4.01 8.65 -2.04
C SER A 47 3.68 10.15 -2.11
N THR A 48 2.43 10.49 -2.39
CA THR A 48 1.87 11.83 -2.19
C THR A 48 1.18 11.92 -0.83
N LYS A 49 1.01 13.14 -0.29
CA LYS A 49 0.23 13.32 0.95
C LYS A 49 -1.19 12.76 0.86
N GLU A 50 -1.86 12.92 -0.29
CA GLU A 50 -3.22 12.43 -0.49
C GLU A 50 -3.28 10.90 -0.48
N GLU A 51 -2.33 10.23 -1.14
CA GLU A 51 -2.21 8.78 -1.11
C GLU A 51 -1.92 8.24 0.29
N LEU A 52 -1.06 8.90 1.08
CA LEU A 52 -0.82 8.52 2.47
C LEU A 52 -2.11 8.55 3.31
N VAL A 53 -2.95 9.58 3.12
CA VAL A 53 -4.25 9.68 3.80
C VAL A 53 -5.15 8.51 3.38
N LYS A 54 -5.23 8.22 2.07
CA LYS A 54 -6.01 7.08 1.56
C LYS A 54 -5.52 5.74 2.10
N MET A 55 -4.20 5.54 2.17
CA MET A 55 -3.59 4.35 2.78
C MET A 55 -3.93 4.21 4.28
N GLY A 56 -3.83 5.31 5.02
CA GLY A 56 -4.18 5.38 6.44
C GLY A 56 -5.67 5.12 6.71
N ALA A 57 -6.55 5.41 5.73
CA ALA A 57 -7.98 5.18 5.81
C ALA A 57 -8.44 3.79 5.30
N ALA A 58 -7.59 3.04 4.60
CA ALA A 58 -7.95 1.69 4.16
C ALA A 58 -8.31 0.78 5.35
N HIS A 59 -9.08 -0.29 5.15
CA HIS A 59 -9.45 -1.21 6.24
C HIS A 59 -8.78 -2.58 6.12
N GLU A 60 -8.26 -2.89 4.93
CA GLU A 60 -7.73 -4.20 4.58
C GLU A 60 -6.23 -4.11 4.26
N ILE A 61 -5.51 -5.19 4.57
CA ILE A 61 -4.19 -5.47 4.04
C ILE A 61 -4.29 -6.78 3.26
N ARG A 62 -3.97 -6.72 1.96
CA ARG A 62 -3.97 -7.90 1.09
C ARG A 62 -2.56 -8.42 0.92
N LEU A 63 -2.33 -9.63 1.39
CA LEU A 63 -1.09 -10.36 1.21
C LEU A 63 -1.00 -10.84 -0.24
N VAL A 64 0.12 -10.52 -0.88
CA VAL A 64 0.44 -10.96 -2.24
C VAL A 64 1.70 -11.79 -2.20
N LYS A 65 1.79 -12.81 -3.07
CA LYS A 65 3.03 -13.58 -3.25
C LYS A 65 4.07 -12.68 -3.89
N MET A 66 5.25 -12.57 -3.28
CA MET A 66 6.37 -11.85 -3.89
C MET A 66 6.84 -12.59 -5.14
N VAL A 67 6.86 -11.91 -6.28
CA VAL A 67 7.35 -12.48 -7.54
C VAL A 67 8.88 -12.52 -7.48
N GLY A 68 9.46 -13.72 -7.40
CA GLY A 68 10.91 -13.94 -7.38
C GLY A 68 11.46 -14.65 -6.14
N GLU A 69 10.64 -14.82 -5.10
CA GLU A 69 10.96 -15.77 -4.02
C GLU A 69 10.55 -17.17 -4.50
N SER A 70 11.51 -17.93 -5.00
CA SER A 70 11.38 -19.39 -5.14
C SER A 70 11.03 -19.92 -3.76
N GLY A 71 9.77 -20.31 -3.57
CA GLY A 71 9.30 -20.86 -2.31
C GLY A 71 10.17 -22.07 -1.95
N ALA A 72 10.90 -21.98 -0.84
CA ALA A 72 11.33 -23.18 -0.14
C ALA A 72 10.07 -23.81 0.46
N GLY A 73 9.33 -24.56 -0.36
CA GLY A 73 8.02 -25.07 -0.01
C GLY A 73 7.34 -25.84 -1.15
N GLU A 74 8.11 -26.58 -1.93
CA GLU A 74 7.62 -27.75 -2.67
C GLU A 74 8.48 -28.94 -2.24
N GLN A 75 8.20 -29.45 -1.05
CA GLN A 75 8.30 -30.87 -0.76
C GLN A 75 6.91 -31.28 -0.34
N ASP A 76 6.22 -32.02 -1.21
CA ASP A 76 5.47 -33.18 -0.79
C ASP A 76 5.35 -34.12 -2.00
N GLY A 77 5.67 -35.39 -1.75
CA GLY A 77 5.75 -36.47 -2.73
C GLY A 77 4.47 -37.28 -2.87
#